data_AF-A0A1F9HZU5-F1
#
_entry.id   AF-A0A1F9HZU5-F1
#
_cell.length_a   1.000
_cell.length_b   1.000
_cell.length_c   1.000
_cell.angle_alpha   90.00
_cell.angle_beta   90.00
_cell.angle_gamma   90.00
#
_symmetry.space_group_name_H-M   'P 1'
#
loop_
_entity.id
_entity.type
_entity.pdbx_description
1 polymer ?
#
loop_
_entity_poly.entity_id
_entity_poly.type
_entity_poly.pdbx_seq_one_letter_code
_entity_poly.pdbx_strand_id
1 'polypeptide(L)'
;MPLTSDQRNRISEIIKDILLRRIDNFPELDAQIRNAPFHSAILECFKEKLGSLNIETPHLIAIASWLHGLNTSLGSGFENISHILSGGYKRRFTRAYGLKVKSTQASQIENIVRDLKSGVHLPDLARENELIFNYQNNDSDVDSLPFTVDTYIEKNNEIIAIELKSVRPNSGEGRGEKQKILYGKAALKLQNPNKEIKFFIGFPFDPTSEEAMGYNKERFFNYLIEFKKFFSHQEVLIAGELWDFLSGHQGTMDAILDVITKTVERHLFSK
;
A
#
# COMPACT_ATOMS: atom_id res chain seq x y z
N MET A 1 8.52 6.06 -24.28
CA MET A 1 7.49 5.09 -23.83
C MET A 1 7.68 4.90 -22.34
N PRO A 2 6.61 4.89 -21.53
CA PRO A 2 6.69 4.87 -20.06
C PRO A 2 7.29 3.58 -19.48
N LEU A 3 7.23 2.47 -20.22
CA LEU A 3 7.83 1.19 -19.85
C LEU A 3 8.75 0.66 -20.95
N THR A 4 9.92 0.17 -20.55
CA THR A 4 10.84 -0.59 -21.42
C THR A 4 10.30 -1.99 -21.74
N SER A 5 10.85 -2.65 -22.76
CA SER A 5 10.46 -4.03 -23.11
C SER A 5 10.74 -5.02 -21.98
N ASP A 6 11.86 -4.88 -21.26
CA ASP A 6 12.18 -5.71 -20.09
C ASP A 6 11.14 -5.55 -18.98
N GLN A 7 10.82 -4.30 -18.62
CA GLN A 7 9.82 -4.01 -17.60
C GLN A 7 8.45 -4.60 -17.98
N ARG A 8 8.03 -4.45 -19.25
CA ARG A 8 6.77 -5.04 -19.74
C ARG A 8 6.76 -6.56 -19.58
N ASN A 9 7.85 -7.23 -19.94
CA ASN A 9 7.95 -8.68 -19.81
C ASN A 9 7.89 -9.13 -18.34
N ARG A 10 8.64 -8.47 -17.45
CA ARG A 10 8.65 -8.80 -16.02
C ARG A 10 7.31 -8.55 -15.34
N ILE A 11 6.62 -7.47 -15.71
CA ILE A 11 5.26 -7.21 -15.24
C ILE A 11 4.32 -8.30 -15.76
N SER A 12 4.42 -8.69 -17.04
CA SER A 12 3.61 -9.76 -17.61
C SER A 12 3.77 -11.09 -16.87
N GLU A 13 5.00 -11.47 -16.50
CA GLU A 13 5.24 -12.70 -15.73
C GLU A 13 4.61 -12.66 -14.33
N ILE A 14 4.67 -11.52 -13.62
CA ILE A 14 3.97 -11.36 -12.33
C ILE A 14 2.46 -11.60 -12.50
N ILE A 15 1.88 -11.01 -13.54
CA ILE A 15 0.43 -11.11 -13.80
C ILE A 15 0.06 -12.54 -14.19
N LYS A 16 0.86 -13.18 -15.04
CA LYS A 16 0.70 -14.59 -15.41
C LYS A 16 0.73 -15.50 -14.18
N ASP A 17 1.69 -15.32 -13.29
CA ASP A 17 1.79 -16.11 -12.06
C ASP A 17 0.56 -15.93 -11.16
N ILE A 18 0.03 -14.70 -11.05
CA ILE A 18 -1.21 -14.43 -10.32
C ILE A 18 -2.37 -15.14 -11.01
N LEU A 19 -2.51 -15.01 -12.34
CA LEU A 19 -3.59 -15.59 -13.12
C LEU A 19 -3.63 -17.11 -13.01
N LEU A 20 -2.51 -17.79 -13.27
CA LEU A 20 -2.42 -19.25 -13.18
C LEU A 20 -2.83 -19.74 -11.79
N ARG A 21 -2.26 -19.14 -10.73
CA ARG A 21 -2.64 -19.47 -9.34
C ARG A 21 -4.10 -19.20 -9.03
N ARG A 22 -4.75 -18.22 -9.67
CA ARG A 22 -6.17 -17.92 -9.44
C ARG A 22 -7.09 -18.81 -10.24
N ILE A 23 -6.71 -19.20 -11.46
CA ILE A 23 -7.41 -20.19 -12.28
C ILE A 23 -7.41 -21.54 -11.56
N ASP A 24 -6.24 -22.01 -11.09
CA ASP A 24 -6.10 -23.33 -10.45
C ASP A 24 -6.90 -23.46 -9.14
N ASN A 25 -7.19 -22.33 -8.49
CA ASN A 25 -7.92 -22.29 -7.22
C ASN A 25 -9.35 -21.74 -7.38
N PHE A 26 -9.85 -21.59 -8.61
CA PHE A 26 -11.20 -21.10 -8.84
C PHE A 26 -12.22 -22.09 -8.25
N PRO A 27 -13.24 -21.65 -7.49
CA PRO A 27 -14.20 -22.57 -6.87
C PRO A 27 -14.99 -23.35 -7.93
N GLU A 28 -14.93 -24.68 -7.89
CA GLU A 28 -15.81 -25.54 -8.67
C GLU A 28 -17.25 -25.51 -8.11
N LEU A 29 -18.24 -25.73 -8.97
CA LEU A 29 -19.66 -25.68 -8.60
C LEU A 29 -20.10 -26.89 -7.75
N ASP A 30 -19.40 -28.01 -7.89
CA ASP A 30 -19.67 -29.31 -7.25
C ASP A 30 -18.73 -29.63 -6.08
N ALA A 31 -17.70 -28.81 -5.86
CA ALA A 31 -16.76 -28.99 -4.76
C ALA A 31 -17.49 -28.90 -3.40
N GLN A 32 -17.27 -29.87 -2.50
CA GLN A 32 -17.78 -29.83 -1.14
C GLN A 32 -17.35 -28.54 -0.45
N ILE A 33 -18.33 -27.66 -0.23
CA ILE A 33 -18.03 -26.31 0.18
C ILE A 33 -17.72 -26.26 1.68
N ARG A 34 -16.71 -25.45 2.03
CA ARG A 34 -16.26 -25.25 3.41
C ARG A 34 -17.43 -25.05 4.37
N ASN A 35 -17.45 -25.82 5.45
CA ASN A 35 -18.40 -25.63 6.53
C ASN A 35 -18.25 -24.22 7.14
N ALA A 36 -19.22 -23.34 6.87
CA ALA A 36 -19.25 -21.97 7.34
C ALA A 36 -20.59 -21.71 8.07
N PRO A 37 -20.80 -22.31 9.26
CA PRO A 37 -22.12 -22.38 9.89
C PRO A 37 -22.62 -20.98 10.32
N PHE A 38 -21.74 -20.13 10.81
CA PHE A 38 -22.08 -18.75 11.19
C PHE A 38 -22.49 -17.90 9.98
N HIS A 39 -21.74 -17.99 8.88
CA HIS A 39 -22.06 -17.26 7.64
C HIS A 39 -23.39 -17.74 7.07
N SER A 40 -23.60 -19.06 7.02
CA SER A 40 -24.83 -19.67 6.51
C SER A 40 -26.05 -19.22 7.31
N ALA A 41 -25.96 -19.22 8.64
CA ALA A 41 -27.04 -18.77 9.51
C ALA A 41 -27.39 -17.29 9.31
N ILE A 42 -26.39 -16.41 9.13
CA ILE A 42 -26.62 -14.98 8.89
C ILE A 42 -27.16 -14.73 7.47
N LEU A 43 -26.65 -15.45 6.46
CA LEU A 43 -27.05 -15.28 5.07
C LEU A 43 -28.48 -15.74 4.78
N GLU A 44 -29.06 -16.60 5.61
CA GLU A 44 -30.48 -16.98 5.48
C GLU A 44 -31.39 -15.74 5.55
N CYS A 45 -31.06 -14.73 6.35
CA CYS A 45 -31.79 -13.45 6.42
C CYS A 45 -31.77 -12.65 5.10
N PHE A 46 -30.85 -12.97 4.17
CA PHE A 46 -30.68 -12.31 2.88
C PHE A 46 -31.08 -13.20 1.70
N LYS A 47 -31.61 -14.40 1.96
CA LYS A 47 -31.89 -15.42 0.94
C LYS A 47 -32.77 -14.92 -0.20
N GLU A 48 -33.82 -14.14 0.07
CA GLU A 48 -34.67 -13.57 -1.00
C GLU A 48 -33.89 -12.60 -1.89
N LYS A 49 -33.03 -11.76 -1.31
CA LYS A 49 -32.21 -10.80 -2.07
C LYS A 49 -31.17 -11.54 -2.92
N LEU A 50 -30.51 -12.54 -2.34
CA LEU A 50 -29.49 -13.35 -3.01
C LEU A 50 -30.08 -14.35 -4.01
N GLY A 51 -31.33 -14.78 -3.83
CA GLY A 51 -32.01 -15.72 -4.72
C GLY A 51 -32.11 -15.22 -6.16
N SER A 52 -32.18 -13.90 -6.35
CA SER A 52 -32.14 -13.26 -7.68
C SER A 52 -30.83 -13.52 -8.46
N LEU A 53 -29.74 -13.83 -7.76
CA LEU A 53 -28.43 -14.10 -8.35
C LEU A 53 -28.27 -15.55 -8.79
N ASN A 54 -29.18 -16.45 -8.37
CA ASN A 54 -29.13 -17.89 -8.65
C ASN A 54 -27.78 -18.55 -8.26
N ILE A 55 -27.20 -18.13 -7.13
CA ILE A 55 -25.95 -18.66 -6.58
C ILE A 55 -26.22 -19.25 -5.20
N GLU A 56 -25.80 -20.49 -4.97
CA GLU A 56 -25.94 -21.11 -3.65
C GLU A 56 -25.02 -20.44 -2.62
N THR A 57 -25.52 -20.34 -1.37
CA THR A 57 -24.80 -19.73 -0.24
C THR A 57 -23.36 -20.23 -0.11
N PRO A 58 -23.07 -21.54 -0.19
CA PRO A 58 -21.70 -21.98 -0.01
C PRO A 58 -20.83 -21.52 -1.20
N HIS A 59 -21.34 -21.53 -2.44
CA HIS A 59 -20.56 -21.08 -3.61
C HIS A 59 -20.25 -19.58 -3.53
N LEU A 60 -21.20 -18.77 -3.03
CA LEU A 60 -20.98 -17.37 -2.73
C LEU A 60 -19.83 -17.14 -1.74
N ILE A 61 -19.78 -17.94 -0.65
CA ILE A 61 -18.70 -17.88 0.34
C ILE A 61 -17.35 -18.26 -0.29
N ALA A 62 -17.34 -19.28 -1.16
CA ALA A 62 -16.13 -19.71 -1.87
C ALA A 62 -15.60 -18.62 -2.81
N ILE A 63 -16.47 -17.98 -3.60
CA ILE A 63 -16.12 -16.85 -4.46
C ILE A 63 -15.58 -15.69 -3.63
N ALA A 64 -16.23 -15.33 -2.51
CA ALA A 64 -15.76 -14.27 -1.63
C ALA A 64 -14.34 -14.55 -1.09
N SER A 65 -14.08 -15.80 -0.69
CA SER A 65 -12.73 -16.21 -0.27
C SER A 65 -11.72 -16.19 -1.41
N TRP A 66 -12.12 -16.55 -2.63
CA TRP A 66 -11.26 -16.50 -3.81
C TRP A 66 -10.90 -15.06 -4.18
N LEU A 67 -11.86 -14.14 -4.17
CA LEU A 67 -11.67 -12.70 -4.39
C LEU A 67 -10.73 -12.09 -3.35
N HIS A 68 -10.87 -12.47 -2.08
CA HIS A 68 -9.92 -12.06 -1.04
C HIS A 68 -8.49 -12.54 -1.37
N GLY A 69 -8.33 -13.78 -1.82
CA GLY A 69 -7.03 -14.30 -2.27
C GLY A 69 -6.46 -13.57 -3.49
N LEU A 70 -7.31 -13.15 -4.43
CA LEU A 70 -6.92 -12.29 -5.54
C LEU A 70 -6.40 -10.93 -5.04
N ASN A 71 -7.11 -10.27 -4.13
CA ASN A 71 -6.70 -8.98 -3.57
C ASN A 71 -5.33 -9.06 -2.85
N THR A 72 -5.09 -10.13 -2.08
CA THR A 72 -3.79 -10.36 -1.43
C THR A 72 -2.68 -10.60 -2.47
N SER A 73 -2.96 -11.36 -3.52
CA SER A 73 -2.01 -11.62 -4.61
C SER A 73 -1.68 -10.34 -5.37
N LEU A 74 -2.69 -9.50 -5.67
CA LEU A 74 -2.51 -8.19 -6.27
C LEU A 74 -1.70 -7.26 -5.36
N GLY A 75 -1.91 -7.28 -4.05
CA GLY A 75 -1.09 -6.56 -3.07
C GLY A 75 0.41 -6.83 -3.27
N SER A 76 0.80 -8.11 -3.26
CA SER A 76 2.19 -8.49 -3.55
C SER A 76 2.62 -8.16 -4.99
N GLY A 77 1.69 -8.20 -5.95
CA GLY A 77 1.93 -7.81 -7.34
C GLY A 77 2.30 -6.34 -7.47
N PHE A 78 1.59 -5.45 -6.75
CA PHE A 78 1.88 -4.02 -6.74
C PHE A 78 3.27 -3.72 -6.16
N GLU A 79 3.67 -4.42 -5.10
CA GLU A 79 5.04 -4.34 -4.55
C GLU A 79 6.09 -4.76 -5.60
N ASN A 80 5.87 -5.88 -6.29
CA ASN A 80 6.83 -6.33 -7.30
C ASN A 80 6.90 -5.38 -8.51
N ILE A 81 5.75 -4.82 -8.93
CA ILE A 81 5.70 -3.82 -10.00
C ILE A 81 6.46 -2.56 -9.57
N SER A 82 6.29 -2.07 -8.34
CA SER A 82 7.03 -0.88 -7.89
C SER A 82 8.55 -1.10 -7.90
N HIS A 83 9.03 -2.31 -7.59
CA HIS A 83 10.45 -2.68 -7.69
C HIS A 83 10.93 -2.68 -9.15
N ILE A 84 10.13 -3.22 -10.08
CA ILE A 84 10.45 -3.23 -11.52
C ILE A 84 10.58 -1.81 -12.07
N LEU A 85 9.71 -0.90 -11.65
CA LEU A 85 9.69 0.48 -12.15
C LEU A 85 10.87 1.29 -11.61
N SER A 86 11.12 1.19 -10.30
CA SER A 86 12.04 2.09 -9.60
C SER A 86 13.45 1.52 -9.38
N GLY A 87 13.63 0.20 -9.54
CA GLY A 87 14.83 -0.50 -9.08
C GLY A 87 14.92 -0.62 -7.55
N GLY A 88 13.88 -0.21 -6.82
CA GLY A 88 13.79 -0.36 -5.37
C GLY A 88 13.53 -1.80 -4.93
N TYR A 89 13.52 -2.00 -3.62
CA TYR A 89 13.31 -3.33 -3.02
C TYR A 89 12.64 -3.23 -1.64
N LYS A 90 12.06 -4.33 -1.16
CA LYS A 90 11.47 -4.39 0.18
C LYS A 90 12.56 -4.42 1.25
N ARG A 91 12.49 -3.54 2.25
CA ARG A 91 13.47 -3.46 3.35
C ARG A 91 12.79 -3.53 4.71
N ARG A 92 13.27 -4.41 5.59
CA ARG A 92 12.71 -4.63 6.94
C ARG A 92 13.66 -4.09 8.00
N PHE A 93 13.17 -3.16 8.80
CA PHE A 93 13.87 -2.60 9.96
C PHE A 93 13.17 -3.08 11.23
N THR A 94 13.34 -4.37 11.53
CA THR A 94 12.69 -5.08 12.64
C THR A 94 13.72 -5.63 13.60
N ARG A 95 13.35 -6.50 14.56
CA ARG A 95 14.27 -6.99 15.61
C ARG A 95 15.63 -7.50 15.10
N ALA A 96 15.69 -8.11 13.92
CA ALA A 96 16.94 -8.60 13.33
C ALA A 96 17.86 -7.46 12.82
N TYR A 97 17.29 -6.31 12.46
CA TYR A 97 18.00 -5.13 11.99
C TYR A 97 17.25 -3.86 12.44
N GLY A 98 17.23 -3.65 13.76
CA GLY A 98 16.52 -2.53 14.38
C GLY A 98 17.33 -1.25 14.24
N LEU A 99 16.66 -0.15 13.90
CA LEU A 99 17.28 1.17 13.91
C LEU A 99 17.06 1.87 15.25
N LYS A 100 17.92 2.84 15.53
CA LYS A 100 17.82 3.72 16.69
C LYS A 100 17.26 5.09 16.30
N VAL A 101 16.71 5.78 17.29
CA VAL A 101 16.45 7.22 17.27
C VAL A 101 16.99 7.83 18.55
N LYS A 102 17.14 9.15 18.61
CA LYS A 102 17.44 9.85 19.86
C LYS A 102 16.19 9.97 20.73
N SER A 103 16.38 10.03 22.04
CA SER A 103 15.29 10.22 23.01
C SER A 103 14.44 11.46 22.74
N THR A 104 15.05 12.58 22.33
CA THR A 104 14.33 13.79 21.94
C THR A 104 13.49 13.56 20.68
N GLN A 105 14.02 12.87 19.67
CA GLN A 105 13.26 12.55 18.45
C GLN A 105 12.03 11.70 18.79
N ALA A 106 12.19 10.65 19.60
CA ALA A 106 11.07 9.81 20.04
C ALA A 106 9.99 10.66 20.74
N SER A 107 10.39 11.54 21.67
CA SER A 107 9.45 12.44 22.35
C SER A 107 8.73 13.40 21.39
N GLN A 108 9.45 13.99 20.43
CA GLN A 108 8.87 14.86 19.41
C GLN A 108 7.84 14.11 18.55
N ILE A 109 8.15 12.88 18.15
CA ILE A 109 7.23 12.04 17.37
C ILE A 109 5.94 11.76 18.15
N GLU A 110 6.03 11.38 19.42
CA GLU A 110 4.85 11.15 20.25
C GLU A 110 3.99 12.42 20.43
N ASN A 111 4.64 13.58 20.60
CA ASN A 111 3.94 14.86 20.67
C ASN A 111 3.20 15.18 19.37
N ILE A 112 3.87 15.05 18.22
CA ILE A 112 3.26 15.27 16.89
C ILE A 112 2.02 14.37 16.74
N VAL A 113 2.15 13.06 16.98
CA VAL A 113 1.04 12.11 16.82
C VAL A 113 -0.12 12.43 17.76
N ARG A 114 0.16 12.85 19.00
CA ARG A 114 -0.86 13.29 19.96
C ARG A 114 -1.59 14.54 19.46
N ASP A 115 -0.85 15.54 18.98
CA ASP A 115 -1.40 16.83 18.56
C ASP A 115 -2.24 16.71 17.27
N LEU A 116 -1.82 15.85 16.34
CA LEU A 116 -2.61 15.48 15.16
C LEU A 116 -3.90 14.77 15.55
N LYS A 117 -3.83 13.85 16.52
CA LYS A 117 -5.01 13.11 17.01
C LYS A 117 -6.03 14.03 17.69
N SER A 118 -5.56 14.98 18.50
CA SER A 118 -6.43 15.95 19.19
C SER A 118 -6.91 17.08 18.27
N GLY A 119 -6.36 17.20 17.05
CA GLY A 119 -6.69 18.27 16.12
C GLY A 119 -6.13 19.63 16.52
N VAL A 120 -5.15 19.66 17.44
CA VAL A 120 -4.43 20.88 17.83
C VAL A 120 -3.62 21.42 16.66
N HIS A 121 -3.07 20.52 15.84
CA HIS A 121 -2.39 20.84 14.60
C HIS A 121 -2.96 20.02 13.44
N LEU A 122 -2.97 20.62 12.26
CA LEU A 122 -3.16 19.91 10.99
C LEU A 122 -1.82 19.30 10.54
N PRO A 123 -1.83 18.23 9.73
CA PRO A 123 -0.61 17.62 9.24
C PRO A 123 0.19 18.59 8.37
N ASP A 124 1.47 18.75 8.71
CA ASP A 124 2.41 19.64 8.05
C ASP A 124 3.76 18.94 7.91
N LEU A 125 4.01 18.44 6.70
CA LEU A 125 5.20 17.65 6.38
C LEU A 125 6.51 18.39 6.69
N ALA A 126 6.57 19.70 6.43
CA ALA A 126 7.79 20.49 6.60
C ALA A 126 8.08 20.70 8.10
N ARG A 127 7.07 21.15 8.85
CA ARG A 127 7.17 21.35 10.31
C ARG A 127 7.51 20.04 11.03
N GLU A 128 6.83 18.97 10.68
CA GLU A 128 7.06 17.67 11.30
C GLU A 128 8.48 17.15 11.02
N ASN A 129 8.97 17.31 9.78
CA ASN A 129 10.36 16.96 9.44
C ASN A 129 11.38 17.76 10.25
N GLU A 130 11.18 19.07 10.36
CA GLU A 130 12.06 19.94 11.15
C GLU A 130 12.15 19.45 12.60
N LEU A 131 11.01 19.13 13.20
CA LEU A 131 10.95 18.65 14.59
C LEU A 131 11.63 17.29 14.79
N ILE A 132 11.38 16.31 13.91
CA ILE A 132 11.91 14.95 14.10
C ILE A 132 13.37 14.80 13.66
N PHE A 133 13.91 15.73 12.87
CA PHE A 133 15.32 15.73 12.47
C PHE A 133 16.21 16.52 13.42
N ASN A 134 15.63 17.30 14.34
CA ASN A 134 16.36 18.00 15.38
C ASN A 134 16.55 17.12 16.63
N TYR A 135 17.76 17.09 17.17
CA TYR A 135 18.10 16.36 18.40
C TYR A 135 19.35 16.96 19.06
N GLN A 136 19.55 16.67 20.34
CA GLN A 136 20.76 17.09 21.05
C GLN A 136 21.85 16.02 20.93
N ASN A 137 23.10 16.43 20.75
CA ASN A 137 24.21 15.49 20.55
C ASN A 137 24.45 14.56 21.76
N ASN A 138 24.08 15.01 22.96
CA ASN A 138 24.15 14.25 24.20
C ASN A 138 22.90 13.39 24.48
N ASP A 139 21.93 13.36 23.57
CA ASP A 139 20.75 12.51 23.71
C ASP A 139 21.14 11.02 23.68
N SER A 140 20.50 10.26 24.57
CA SER A 140 20.61 8.81 24.57
C SER A 140 19.93 8.18 23.35
N ASP A 141 20.50 7.08 22.87
CA ASP A 141 19.90 6.27 21.80
C ASP A 141 18.81 5.38 22.39
N VAL A 142 17.64 5.38 21.76
CA VAL A 142 16.52 4.48 22.05
C VAL A 142 16.14 3.69 20.80
N ASP A 143 15.49 2.55 20.99
CA ASP A 143 14.99 1.76 19.86
C ASP A 143 13.90 2.52 19.11
N SER A 144 14.02 2.54 17.77
CA SER A 144 12.92 2.98 16.90
C SER A 144 11.78 1.95 16.93
N LEU A 145 10.57 2.39 16.56
CA LEU A 145 9.50 1.44 16.27
C LEU A 145 9.89 0.56 15.08
N PRO A 146 9.67 -0.77 15.14
CA PRO A 146 9.87 -1.63 13.99
C PRO A 146 9.02 -1.20 12.79
N PHE A 147 9.63 -1.12 11.62
CA PHE A 147 8.92 -0.79 10.38
C PHE A 147 9.44 -1.62 9.21
N THR A 148 8.57 -1.79 8.22
CA THR A 148 8.92 -2.34 6.91
C THR A 148 8.65 -1.26 5.88
N VAL A 149 9.45 -1.25 4.83
CA VAL A 149 9.26 -0.38 3.67
C VAL A 149 9.06 -1.29 2.48
N ASP A 150 7.91 -1.21 1.84
CA ASP A 150 7.58 -2.04 0.69
C ASP A 150 8.45 -1.70 -0.52
N THR A 151 8.70 -0.42 -0.76
CA THR A 151 9.63 0.05 -1.81
C THR A 151 10.66 1.00 -1.21
N TYR A 152 11.87 0.49 -1.01
CA TYR A 152 13.02 1.25 -0.54
C TYR A 152 13.95 1.53 -1.72
N ILE A 153 14.20 2.80 -2.00
CA ILE A 153 15.07 3.27 -3.08
C ILE A 153 16.15 4.15 -2.44
N GLU A 154 17.40 3.77 -2.62
CA GLU A 154 18.54 4.50 -2.10
C GLU A 154 19.35 5.08 -3.26
N LYS A 155 19.47 6.41 -3.28
CA LYS A 155 20.31 7.15 -4.21
C LYS A 155 21.47 7.78 -3.45
N ASN A 156 22.35 8.48 -4.18
CA ASN A 156 23.52 9.15 -3.59
C ASN A 156 23.12 10.18 -2.52
N ASN A 157 22.12 11.03 -2.82
CA ASN A 157 21.74 12.16 -1.98
C ASN A 157 20.36 12.01 -1.30
N GLU A 158 19.62 10.95 -1.60
CA GLU A 158 18.29 10.74 -1.02
C GLU A 158 17.99 9.26 -0.77
N ILE A 159 17.12 9.02 0.20
CA ILE A 159 16.42 7.75 0.42
C ILE A 159 14.94 8.02 0.25
N ILE A 160 14.30 7.22 -0.60
CA ILE A 160 12.86 7.23 -0.79
C ILE A 160 12.31 5.90 -0.25
N ALA A 161 11.39 6.01 0.70
CA ALA A 161 10.65 4.91 1.28
C ALA A 161 9.17 5.04 0.92
N ILE A 162 8.54 3.94 0.50
CA ILE A 162 7.10 3.90 0.21
C ILE A 162 6.51 2.67 0.89
N GLU A 163 5.48 2.90 1.71
CA GLU A 163 4.58 1.86 2.23
C GLU A 163 3.36 1.78 1.30
N LEU A 164 3.05 0.60 0.77
CA LEU A 164 1.93 0.43 -0.16
C LEU A 164 0.67 -0.06 0.57
N LYS A 165 -0.47 0.57 0.29
CA LYS A 165 -1.78 0.12 0.76
C LYS A 165 -2.73 -0.09 -0.41
N SER A 166 -3.33 -1.28 -0.49
CA SER A 166 -4.28 -1.66 -1.55
C SER A 166 -5.75 -1.53 -1.15
N VAL A 167 -6.03 -1.27 0.14
CA VAL A 167 -7.39 -1.14 0.68
C VAL A 167 -7.51 0.11 1.54
N ARG A 168 -8.75 0.58 1.71
CA ARG A 168 -9.09 1.67 2.64
C ARG A 168 -8.58 1.29 4.05
N PRO A 169 -7.68 2.08 4.66
CA PRO A 169 -7.28 1.83 6.04
C PRO A 169 -8.47 1.94 7.00
N ASN A 170 -8.47 1.12 8.03
CA ASN A 170 -9.48 1.19 9.09
C ASN A 170 -9.29 2.44 9.96
N SER A 171 -10.35 2.82 10.69
CA SER A 171 -10.27 3.89 11.70
C SER A 171 -9.15 3.59 12.72
N GLY A 172 -8.30 4.56 12.99
CA GLY A 172 -7.13 4.41 13.87
C GLY A 172 -5.86 3.88 13.20
N GLU A 173 -5.93 3.23 12.03
CA GLU A 173 -4.72 2.80 11.30
C GLU A 173 -3.90 4.01 10.84
N GLY A 174 -4.55 5.09 10.42
CA GLY A 174 -3.87 6.32 10.00
C GLY A 174 -2.92 6.88 11.06
N ARG A 175 -3.31 6.83 12.35
CA ARG A 175 -2.45 7.23 13.46
C ARG A 175 -1.21 6.35 13.57
N GLY A 176 -1.41 5.03 13.56
CA GLY A 176 -0.34 4.06 13.71
C GLY A 176 0.66 4.13 12.54
N GLU A 177 0.16 4.26 11.32
CA GLU A 177 0.99 4.42 10.13
C GLU A 177 1.78 5.73 10.17
N LYS A 178 1.15 6.85 10.56
CA LYS A 178 1.84 8.13 10.72
C LYS A 178 2.98 8.04 11.72
N GLN A 179 2.73 7.43 12.88
CA GLN A 179 3.75 7.22 13.91
C GLN A 179 4.93 6.39 13.37
N LYS A 180 4.65 5.24 12.73
CA LYS A 180 5.70 4.41 12.11
C LYS A 180 6.52 5.18 11.08
N ILE A 181 5.87 5.96 10.22
CA ILE A 181 6.53 6.78 9.19
C ILE A 181 7.44 7.83 9.83
N LEU A 182 6.99 8.54 10.88
CA LEU A 182 7.80 9.53 11.58
C LEU A 182 9.03 8.89 12.25
N TYR A 183 8.87 7.75 12.93
CA TYR A 183 10.00 6.98 13.46
C TYR A 183 10.94 6.50 12.37
N GLY A 184 10.40 6.01 11.25
CA GLY A 184 11.19 5.57 10.10
C GLY A 184 12.02 6.70 9.51
N LYS A 185 11.44 7.89 9.33
CA LYS A 185 12.14 9.08 8.84
C LYS A 185 13.27 9.50 9.77
N ALA A 186 12.99 9.62 11.07
CA ALA A 186 13.99 10.01 12.07
C ALA A 186 15.15 9.01 12.12
N ALA A 187 14.84 7.71 12.13
CA ALA A 187 15.85 6.64 12.18
C ALA A 187 16.71 6.60 10.91
N LEU A 188 16.08 6.69 9.73
CA LEU A 188 16.80 6.72 8.46
C LEU A 188 17.69 7.96 8.33
N LYS A 189 17.21 9.13 8.81
CA LYS A 189 18.00 10.37 8.80
C LYS A 189 19.18 10.31 9.75
N LEU A 190 19.00 9.72 10.94
CA LEU A 190 20.07 9.53 11.91
C LEU A 190 21.17 8.60 11.35
N GLN A 191 20.78 7.50 10.69
CA GLN A 191 21.71 6.59 10.03
C GLN A 191 22.38 7.20 8.79
N ASN A 192 21.70 8.13 8.10
CA ASN A 192 22.16 8.72 6.84
C ASN A 192 22.12 10.26 6.90
N PRO A 193 22.99 10.93 7.70
CA PRO A 193 22.88 12.36 7.97
C PRO A 193 22.90 13.24 6.71
N ASN A 194 23.65 12.82 5.69
CA ASN A 194 23.85 13.58 4.46
C ASN A 194 22.76 13.35 3.40
N LYS A 195 21.81 12.43 3.63
CA LYS A 195 20.74 12.13 2.67
C LYS A 195 19.44 12.84 3.03
N GLU A 196 18.72 13.27 2.01
CA GLU A 196 17.32 13.64 2.12
C GLU A 196 16.48 12.38 2.35
N ILE A 197 15.50 12.42 3.25
CA ILE A 197 14.62 11.28 3.53
C ILE A 197 13.19 11.63 3.11
N LYS A 198 12.68 10.90 2.11
CA LYS A 198 11.28 10.96 1.69
C LYS A 198 10.60 9.66 2.08
N PHE A 199 9.45 9.76 2.73
CA PHE A 199 8.68 8.59 3.12
C PHE A 199 7.20 8.85 2.78
N PHE A 200 6.68 8.08 1.83
CA PHE A 200 5.33 8.18 1.34
C PHE A 200 4.48 6.98 1.75
N ILE A 201 3.17 7.19 1.77
CA ILE A 201 2.19 6.12 1.66
C ILE A 201 1.64 6.11 0.22
N GLY A 202 1.74 4.96 -0.43
CA GLY A 202 1.36 4.77 -1.83
C GLY A 202 0.07 3.96 -1.96
N PHE A 203 -0.83 4.42 -2.82
CA PHE A 203 -2.06 3.71 -3.17
C PHE A 203 -2.04 3.36 -4.66
N PRO A 204 -2.08 2.06 -5.03
CA PRO A 204 -2.04 1.58 -6.42
C PRO A 204 -3.13 2.16 -7.34
N PHE A 205 -4.30 2.52 -6.80
CA PHE A 205 -5.44 3.06 -7.55
C PHE A 205 -6.36 3.87 -6.62
N ASP A 206 -7.26 4.67 -7.21
CA ASP A 206 -8.33 5.38 -6.50
C ASP A 206 -9.66 4.62 -6.64
N PRO A 207 -10.16 3.93 -5.60
CA PRO A 207 -11.43 3.21 -5.65
C PRO A 207 -12.66 4.12 -5.76
N THR A 208 -12.48 5.44 -5.63
CA THR A 208 -13.56 6.43 -5.74
C THR A 208 -13.65 7.07 -7.12
N SER A 209 -12.74 6.70 -8.03
CA SER A 209 -12.74 7.20 -9.40
C SER A 209 -13.79 6.49 -10.26
N GLU A 210 -14.45 7.26 -11.13
CA GLU A 210 -15.35 6.72 -12.15
C GLU A 210 -14.57 6.18 -13.37
N GLU A 211 -13.36 6.71 -13.59
CA GLU A 211 -12.45 6.28 -14.65
C GLU A 211 -11.43 5.30 -14.09
N ALA A 212 -11.14 4.21 -14.81
CA ALA A 212 -10.23 3.15 -14.36
C ALA A 212 -8.81 3.62 -14.01
N MET A 213 -8.36 4.73 -14.62
CA MET A 213 -7.03 5.32 -14.44
C MET A 213 -7.07 6.68 -13.75
N GLY A 214 -8.28 7.19 -13.50
CA GLY A 214 -8.49 8.48 -12.86
C GLY A 214 -8.21 8.43 -11.37
N TYR A 215 -7.91 9.58 -10.80
CA TYR A 215 -7.90 9.76 -9.35
C TYR A 215 -8.26 11.19 -8.97
N ASN A 216 -8.81 11.36 -7.77
CA ASN A 216 -8.95 12.68 -7.15
C ASN A 216 -8.48 12.59 -5.70
N LYS A 217 -7.32 13.19 -5.42
CA LYS A 217 -6.68 13.08 -4.11
C LYS A 217 -7.57 13.64 -2.99
N GLU A 218 -8.27 14.75 -3.22
CA GLU A 218 -9.16 15.36 -2.23
C GLU A 218 -10.37 14.46 -1.90
N ARG A 219 -11.04 13.92 -2.94
CA ARG A 219 -12.14 12.96 -2.79
C ARG A 219 -11.65 11.68 -2.10
N PHE A 220 -10.49 11.17 -2.49
CA PHE A 220 -9.90 9.99 -1.87
C PHE A 220 -9.60 10.20 -0.39
N PHE A 221 -9.00 11.34 -0.01
CA PHE A 221 -8.76 11.67 1.40
C PHE A 221 -10.06 11.82 2.20
N ASN A 222 -11.14 12.34 1.59
CA ASN A 222 -12.47 12.40 2.23
C ASN A 222 -13.10 10.99 2.38
N TYR A 223 -12.77 10.07 1.48
CA TYR A 223 -13.17 8.68 1.58
C TYR A 223 -12.41 7.94 2.70
N LEU A 224 -11.15 8.26 2.98
CA LEU A 224 -10.39 7.62 4.06
C LEU A 224 -10.79 8.14 5.45
N ILE A 225 -11.14 7.24 6.38
CA ILE A 225 -11.61 7.61 7.73
C ILE A 225 -10.44 8.20 8.53
N GLU A 226 -10.63 9.42 9.04
CA GLU A 226 -9.66 10.17 9.87
C GLU A 226 -8.29 10.45 9.23
N PHE A 227 -8.08 10.04 7.99
CA PHE A 227 -6.76 10.06 7.37
C PHE A 227 -6.23 11.48 7.17
N LYS A 228 -7.11 12.44 6.83
CA LYS A 228 -6.84 13.88 6.77
C LYS A 228 -6.32 14.49 8.08
N LYS A 229 -6.56 13.85 9.22
CA LYS A 229 -6.03 14.32 10.51
C LYS A 229 -4.53 14.04 10.64
N PHE A 230 -4.01 13.03 9.93
CA PHE A 230 -2.67 12.51 10.14
C PHE A 230 -1.72 12.76 8.97
N PHE A 231 -2.23 12.84 7.74
CA PHE A 231 -1.41 12.92 6.54
C PHE A 231 -1.68 14.20 5.75
N SER A 232 -0.60 14.81 5.28
CA SER A 232 -0.65 15.84 4.26
C SER A 232 -0.76 15.21 2.87
N HIS A 233 -1.35 15.92 1.90
CA HIS A 233 -1.39 15.49 0.49
C HIS A 233 0.00 15.22 -0.10
N GLN A 234 1.05 15.87 0.44
CA GLN A 234 2.43 15.70 0.00
C GLN A 234 3.05 14.37 0.46
N GLU A 235 2.43 13.68 1.42
CA GLU A 235 2.91 12.40 1.94
C GLU A 235 2.29 11.20 1.23
N VAL A 236 1.38 11.45 0.28
CA VAL A 236 0.55 10.42 -0.35
C VAL A 236 0.75 10.44 -1.85
N LEU A 237 1.02 9.28 -2.41
CA LEU A 237 1.04 9.04 -3.84
C LEU A 237 -0.11 8.11 -4.20
N ILE A 238 -0.95 8.47 -5.17
CA ILE A 238 -2.14 7.67 -5.53
C ILE A 238 -2.25 7.45 -7.04
N ALA A 239 -2.63 6.23 -7.43
CA ALA A 239 -2.91 5.86 -8.82
C ALA A 239 -1.77 6.30 -9.75
N GLY A 240 -2.08 7.02 -10.84
CA GLY A 240 -1.08 7.54 -11.78
C GLY A 240 0.07 8.28 -11.11
N GLU A 241 -0.19 9.06 -10.06
CA GLU A 241 0.85 9.78 -9.32
C GLU A 241 1.91 8.85 -8.71
N LEU A 242 1.49 7.71 -8.14
CA LEU A 242 2.40 6.72 -7.59
C LEU A 242 3.25 6.08 -8.68
N TRP A 243 2.61 5.64 -9.76
CA TRP A 243 3.28 4.90 -10.82
C TRP A 243 4.24 5.78 -11.62
N ASP A 244 3.83 7.02 -11.89
CA ASP A 244 4.65 7.99 -12.60
C ASP A 244 5.85 8.44 -11.74
N PHE A 245 5.66 8.57 -10.43
CA PHE A 245 6.76 8.86 -9.50
C PHE A 245 7.78 7.72 -9.47
N LEU A 246 7.33 6.46 -9.44
CA LEU A 246 8.19 5.28 -9.39
C LEU A 246 8.98 5.07 -10.68
N SER A 247 8.37 5.31 -11.84
CA SER A 247 9.03 5.12 -13.15
C SER A 247 9.80 6.33 -13.64
N GLY A 248 9.46 7.53 -13.15
CA GLY A 248 9.94 8.81 -13.69
C GLY A 248 9.27 9.24 -15.00
N HIS A 249 8.18 8.59 -15.42
CA HIS A 249 7.48 8.87 -16.68
C HIS A 249 5.98 9.00 -16.48
N GLN A 250 5.35 9.96 -17.16
CA GLN A 250 3.89 10.11 -17.17
C GLN A 250 3.19 8.98 -17.93
N GLY A 251 1.98 8.63 -17.49
CA GLY A 251 1.14 7.61 -18.13
C GLY A 251 1.63 6.17 -17.87
N THR A 252 2.31 5.97 -16.74
CA THR A 252 2.85 4.66 -16.37
C THR A 252 1.74 3.69 -15.96
N MET A 253 0.72 4.18 -15.26
CA MET A 253 -0.43 3.36 -14.87
C MET A 253 -1.13 2.74 -16.08
N ASP A 254 -1.39 3.54 -17.10
CA ASP A 254 -1.99 3.12 -18.37
C ASP A 254 -1.18 2.01 -19.02
N ALA A 255 0.15 2.18 -19.05
CA ALA A 255 1.04 1.19 -19.64
C ALA A 255 1.10 -0.11 -18.83
N ILE A 256 0.98 -0.06 -17.50
CA ILE A 256 0.86 -1.25 -16.65
C ILE A 256 -0.44 -1.98 -16.97
N LEU A 257 -1.58 -1.25 -17.04
CA LEU A 257 -2.87 -1.85 -17.34
C LEU A 257 -2.92 -2.46 -18.75
N ASP A 258 -2.30 -1.82 -19.75
CA ASP A 258 -2.14 -2.38 -21.09
C ASP A 258 -1.39 -3.72 -21.07
N VAL A 259 -0.32 -3.83 -20.27
CA VAL A 259 0.41 -5.10 -20.09
C VAL A 259 -0.47 -6.14 -19.41
N ILE A 260 -1.22 -5.76 -18.37
CA ILE A 260 -2.16 -6.66 -17.68
C ILE A 260 -3.19 -7.21 -18.67
N THR A 261 -3.90 -6.34 -19.37
CA THR A 261 -4.95 -6.71 -20.33
C THR A 261 -4.42 -7.65 -21.40
N LYS A 262 -3.29 -7.32 -22.04
CA LYS A 262 -2.65 -8.19 -23.05
C LYS A 262 -2.22 -9.54 -22.48
N THR A 263 -1.75 -9.57 -21.23
CA THR A 263 -1.35 -10.82 -20.57
C THR A 263 -2.58 -11.69 -20.32
N VAL A 264 -3.68 -11.11 -19.84
CA VAL A 264 -4.96 -11.80 -19.62
C VAL A 264 -5.50 -12.36 -20.94
N GLU A 265 -5.58 -11.55 -21.99
CA GLU A 265 -6.09 -11.95 -23.31
C GLU A 265 -5.34 -13.17 -23.87
N ARG A 266 -4.01 -13.16 -23.84
CA ARG A 266 -3.19 -14.31 -24.31
C ARG A 266 -3.49 -15.62 -23.57
N HIS A 267 -3.88 -15.53 -22.30
CA HIS A 267 -4.18 -16.70 -21.46
C HIS A 267 -5.65 -17.11 -21.48
N LEU A 268 -6.56 -16.25 -21.95
CA LEU A 268 -7.96 -16.59 -22.19
C LEU A 268 -8.14 -17.46 -23.44
N PHE A 269 -7.31 -17.26 -24.48
CA PHE A 269 -7.41 -17.99 -25.76
C PHE A 269 -6.49 -19.21 -25.90
N SER A 270 -5.79 -19.60 -24.82
CA SER A 270 -4.93 -20.79 -24.80
C SER A 270 -5.60 -22.03 -24.18
N LYS A 271 -6.92 -21.98 -24.02
CA LYS A 271 -7.79 -23.15 -23.75
C LYS A 271 -8.65 -23.47 -24.96
#